data_AF-A0A8T6M2H6-F1
#
_entry.id   AF-A0A8T6M2H6-F1
#
_cell.length_a   1.000
_cell.length_b   1.000
_cell.length_c   1.000
_cell.angle_alpha   90.00
_cell.angle_beta   90.00
_cell.angle_gamma   90.00
#
_symmetry.space_group_name_H-M   'P 1'
#
loop_
_entity.id
_entity.type
_entity.pdbx_description
1 polymer ?
#
loop_
_entity_poly.entity_id
_entity_poly.type
_entity_poly.pdbx_seq_one_letter_code
_entity_poly.pdbx_strand_id
1 'polypeptide(L)' 'MTTKSKKAKSAGRFGARYGKRVRDKLVKVEVKQRVKQKCPFCEREGAKRLSKGVWECSKCGKKFASNTYHLD' A
#
# COMPACT_ATOMS: atom_id res chain seq x y z
N MET A 1 17.59 15.74 -3.26
CA MET A 1 16.83 14.67 -2.58
C MET A 1 17.60 13.36 -2.69
N THR A 2 18.23 12.89 -1.62
CA THR A 2 18.96 11.62 -1.61
C THR A 2 17.98 10.48 -1.88
N THR A 3 18.26 9.67 -2.91
CA THR A 3 17.40 8.54 -3.30
C THR A 3 17.35 7.53 -2.15
N LYS A 4 16.20 7.44 -1.46
CA LYS A 4 15.99 6.46 -0.37
C LYS A 4 16.25 5.05 -0.91
N SER A 5 17.38 4.47 -0.50
CA SER A 5 17.80 3.07 -0.69
C SER A 5 17.14 2.32 -1.87
N LYS A 6 17.74 2.40 -3.07
CA LYS A 6 17.26 1.72 -4.31
C LYS A 6 16.85 0.25 -4.09
N LYS A 7 17.59 -0.48 -3.25
CA LYS A 7 17.37 -1.92 -2.99
C LYS A 7 16.35 -2.18 -1.88
N ALA A 8 16.39 -1.43 -0.79
CA ALA A 8 15.59 -1.73 0.41
C ALA A 8 14.19 -1.10 0.40
N LYS A 9 13.93 -0.09 -0.45
CA LYS A 9 12.64 0.60 -0.60
C LYS A 9 12.01 0.92 0.78
N SER A 10 10.72 0.61 0.96
CA SER A 10 9.97 0.86 2.20
C SER A 10 10.45 0.03 3.39
N ALA A 11 11.15 -1.08 3.16
CA ALA A 11 11.73 -1.93 4.21
C ALA A 11 13.08 -1.42 4.73
N GLY A 12 13.61 -0.31 4.19
CA GLY A 12 14.75 0.39 4.76
C GLY A 12 14.55 0.79 6.23
N ARG A 13 13.29 0.99 6.66
CA ARG A 13 12.94 1.34 8.05
C ARG A 13 13.39 0.29 9.09
N PHE A 14 13.59 -0.95 8.66
CA PHE A 14 13.92 -2.05 9.58
C PHE A 14 15.42 -2.16 9.87
N GLY A 15 16.28 -1.45 9.13
CA GLY A 15 17.74 -1.54 9.28
C GLY A 15 18.25 -2.94 8.93
N ALA A 16 19.13 -3.49 9.76
CA ALA A 16 19.70 -4.83 9.58
C ALA A 16 18.76 -5.99 9.97
N ARG A 17 17.62 -5.69 10.62
CA ARG A 17 16.72 -6.71 11.20
C ARG A 17 15.95 -7.52 10.15
N TYR A 18 15.51 -8.72 10.56
CA TYR A 18 14.58 -9.63 9.85
C TYR A 18 15.11 -10.29 8.55
N GLY A 19 16.34 -10.02 8.13
CA GLY A 19 16.95 -10.63 6.95
C GLY A 19 16.38 -10.13 5.61
N LYS A 20 17.00 -10.52 4.49
CA LYS A 20 16.64 -10.01 3.15
C LYS A 20 15.32 -10.58 2.64
N ARG A 21 15.13 -11.90 2.70
CA ARG A 21 13.96 -12.60 2.12
C ARG A 21 12.63 -12.10 2.69
N VAL A 22 12.55 -11.89 4.00
CA VAL A 22 11.34 -11.40 4.66
C VAL A 22 11.05 -9.95 4.23
N ARG A 23 12.08 -9.11 4.19
CA ARG A 23 11.96 -7.72 3.72
C ARG A 23 11.50 -7.64 2.27
N ASP A 24 12.03 -8.48 1.39
CA ASP A 24 11.63 -8.50 -0.02
C ASP A 24 10.15 -8.88 -0.19
N LYS A 25 9.64 -9.86 0.58
CA LYS A 25 8.21 -10.22 0.60
C LYS A 25 7.35 -9.06 1.10
N LEU A 26 7.75 -8.41 2.19
CA LEU A 26 7.02 -7.29 2.76
C LEU A 26 6.94 -6.10 1.79
N VAL A 27 8.05 -5.77 1.13
CA VAL A 27 8.09 -4.68 0.14
C VAL A 27 7.10 -4.94 -1.00
N LYS A 28 6.98 -6.18 -1.50
CA LYS A 28 6.00 -6.51 -2.54
C LYS A 28 4.56 -6.22 -2.11
N VAL A 29 4.22 -6.50 -0.85
CA VAL A 29 2.89 -6.24 -0.29
C VAL A 29 2.68 -4.73 -0.07
N GLU A 30 3.64 -4.04 0.54
CA GLU A 30 3.53 -2.63 0.86
C GLU A 30 3.49 -1.73 -0.38
N VAL A 31 4.20 -2.11 -1.45
CA VAL A 31 4.15 -1.39 -2.73
C VAL A 31 2.74 -1.44 -3.30
N LYS A 32 2.09 -2.62 -3.30
CA LYS A 32 0.69 -2.74 -3.76
C LYS A 32 -0.28 -1.95 -2.87
N GLN A 33 -0.11 -2.07 -1.55
CA GLN A 33 -0.99 -1.45 -0.56
C GLN A 33 -0.96 0.09 -0.58
N ARG A 34 0.21 0.70 -0.79
CA ARG A 34 0.38 2.17 -0.70
C ARG A 34 -0.06 2.91 -1.96
N VAL A 35 -0.25 2.20 -3.07
CA VAL A 35 -0.71 2.78 -4.33
C VAL A 35 -2.20 3.09 -4.24
N LYS A 36 -2.61 4.25 -4.78
CA LYS A 36 -4.03 4.58 -4.91
C LYS A 36 -4.66 3.64 -5.94
N GLN A 37 -5.75 3.00 -5.58
CA GLN A 37 -6.44 2.08 -6.46
C GLN A 37 -7.69 2.72 -7.06
N LYS A 38 -8.23 2.08 -8.10
CA LYS A 38 -9.52 2.44 -8.68
C LYS A 38 -10.62 2.15 -7.67
N CYS A 39 -11.53 3.11 -7.52
CA CYS A 39 -12.68 2.96 -6.66
C CYS A 39 -13.81 2.25 -7.42
N PRO A 40 -14.46 1.21 -6.86
CA PRO A 40 -15.54 0.50 -7.54
C PRO A 40 -16.82 1.35 -7.70
N PHE A 41 -16.97 2.43 -6.93
CA PHE A 41 -18.17 3.28 -6.97
C PHE A 41 -18.09 4.45 -7.95
N CYS A 42 -16.90 5.01 -8.15
CA CYS A 42 -16.73 6.21 -8.96
C CYS A 42 -15.70 6.04 -10.08
N GLU A 43 -15.13 4.83 -10.22
CA GLU A 43 -14.15 4.39 -11.23
C GLU A 43 -12.85 5.21 -11.33
N ARG A 44 -12.74 6.27 -10.53
CA ARG A 44 -11.57 7.13 -10.43
C ARG A 44 -10.52 6.52 -9.50
N GLU A 45 -9.26 6.80 -9.80
CA GLU A 45 -8.13 6.50 -8.92
C GLU A 45 -8.15 7.45 -7.72
N GLY A 46 -8.36 6.88 -6.54
CA GLY A 46 -8.53 7.68 -5.32
C GLY A 46 -8.84 6.86 -4.08
N ALA A 47 -9.04 5.55 -4.21
CA ALA A 47 -9.21 4.68 -3.07
C ALA A 47 -7.86 4.50 -2.35
N LYS A 48 -7.85 4.85 -1.05
CA LYS A 48 -6.74 4.65 -0.13
C LYS A 48 -7.20 3.77 1.02
N ARG A 49 -6.28 2.94 1.51
CA ARG A 49 -6.54 2.09 2.66
C ARG A 49 -6.53 2.92 3.94
N LEU A 50 -7.61 2.86 4.72
CA LEU A 50 -7.70 3.44 6.06
C LEU A 50 -7.23 2.44 7.12
N SER A 51 -7.78 1.23 7.09
CA SER A 51 -7.46 0.18 8.07
C SER A 51 -7.44 -1.19 7.40
N LYS A 52 -7.33 -2.29 8.16
CA LYS A 52 -7.37 -3.65 7.59
C LYS A 52 -8.74 -3.88 6.97
N GLY A 53 -8.76 -4.10 5.65
CA GLY A 53 -9.99 -4.37 4.90
C GLY A 53 -10.93 -3.18 4.73
N VAL A 54 -10.59 -1.98 5.21
CA VAL A 54 -11.40 -0.77 5.03
C VAL A 54 -10.68 0.23 4.15
N TRP A 55 -11.36 0.67 3.10
CA TRP A 55 -10.87 1.62 2.12
C TRP A 55 -11.77 2.84 2.06
N GLU A 56 -11.16 3.99 1.80
CA GLU A 56 -11.84 5.26 1.61
C GLU A 56 -11.42 5.86 0.29
N CYS A 57 -12.41 6.28 -0.49
CA CYS A 57 -12.15 7.01 -1.71
C CYS A 57 -12.16 8.52 -1.43
N SER A 58 -11.05 9.19 -1.69
CA SER A 58 -10.96 10.65 -1.53
C SER A 58 -11.81 11.43 -2.55
N LYS A 59 -12.31 10.78 -3.61
CA LYS A 59 -13.11 11.42 -4.66
C LYS A 59 -14.61 11.38 -4.35
N CYS A 60 -15.13 10.27 -3.87
CA CYS A 60 -16.56 10.12 -3.55
C CYS A 60 -16.86 10.10 -2.04
N GLY A 61 -15.85 10.15 -1.17
CA GLY A 61 -16.01 10.17 0.28
C GLY A 61 -16.54 8.87 0.89
N LYS A 62 -16.76 7.84 0.07
CA LYS A 62 -17.31 6.55 0.54
C LYS A 62 -16.22 5.72 1.21
N LYS A 63 -16.59 5.15 2.37
CA LYS A 63 -15.83 4.11 3.08
C LYS A 63 -16.46 2.76 2.79
N PHE A 64 -15.65 1.77 2.47
CA PHE A 64 -16.16 0.45 2.09
C PHE A 64 -15.19 -0.67 2.50
N ALA A 65 -15.74 -1.88 2.59
CA ALA A 65 -14.99 -3.08 2.93
C ALA A 65 -14.46 -3.76 1.65
N SER A 66 -13.21 -4.19 1.67
CA SER A 66 -12.61 -4.98 0.59
C SER A 66 -11.38 -5.75 1.09
N ASN A 67 -10.60 -6.29 0.15
CA ASN A 67 -9.38 -7.03 0.43
C ASN A 67 -8.37 -6.22 1.28
N THR A 68 -7.58 -6.96 2.06
CA THR A 68 -6.73 -6.36 3.09
C THR A 68 -5.56 -5.56 2.49
N TYR A 69 -5.02 -5.98 1.35
CA TYR A 69 -3.79 -5.40 0.79
C TYR A 69 -3.96 -4.74 -0.57
N HIS A 70 -5.00 -5.06 -1.31
CA HIS A 70 -5.31 -4.52 -2.64
C HIS A 70 -6.83 -4.44 -2.80
N LEU A 71 -7.28 -3.62 -3.74
CA LEU A 71 -8.64 -3.64 -4.25
C LEU A 71 -8.56 -4.44 -5.55
N ASP A 72 -9.33 -5.52 -5.66
CA ASP A 72 -9.50 -6.21 -6.95
C ASP A 72 -10.51 -5.45 -7.81
#